data_AF-A0A2V8V0H4-F1
#
_entry.id   AF-A0A2V8V0H4-F1
#
_cell.length_a   1.000
_cell.length_b   1.000
_cell.length_c   1.000
_cell.angle_alpha   90.00
_cell.angle_beta   90.00
_cell.angle_gamma   90.00
#
_symmetry.space_group_name_H-M   'P 1'
#
loop_
_entity.id
_entity.type
_entity.pdbx_description
1 polymer ?
#
loop_
_entity_poly.entity_id
_entity_poly.type
_entity_poly.pdbx_seq_one_letter_code
_entity_poly.pdbx_strand_id
1 'polypeptide(L)'
;MLGVAAFQPTFEPLSDALRKAELKQDDAALVSEGLLTPAGTVAPQAQKQFEVTVESCIPTPGIIVKGCIDDCDVCEPELEEKIQLELEEQDLKNQLLKRQIELLDKSQEYRCCPAGSAPLAATK
;
A
#
# COMPACT_ATOMS: atom_id res chain seq x y z
N MET A 1 6.30 -9.46 -31.95
CA MET A 1 6.70 -8.40 -31.00
C MET A 1 7.38 -7.30 -31.80
N LEU A 2 6.71 -6.16 -31.99
CA LEU A 2 7.25 -5.02 -32.73
C LEU A 2 8.09 -4.18 -31.76
N GLY A 3 9.39 -4.09 -32.03
CA GLY A 3 10.34 -3.34 -31.22
C GLY A 3 10.08 -1.84 -31.28
N VAL A 4 10.08 -1.19 -30.13
CA VAL A 4 10.00 0.27 -30.02
C VAL A 4 11.37 0.85 -30.41
N ALA A 5 11.41 1.60 -31.51
CA ALA A 5 12.60 2.33 -31.92
C ALA A 5 12.87 3.48 -30.93
N ALA A 6 14.10 3.56 -30.43
CA ALA A 6 14.55 4.63 -29.55
C ALA A 6 14.53 5.98 -30.27
N PHE A 7 13.91 6.99 -29.66
CA PHE A 7 13.99 8.39 -30.13
C PHE A 7 15.44 8.88 -29.96
N GLN A 8 16.13 9.11 -31.07
CA GLN A 8 17.45 9.74 -31.06
C GLN A 8 17.31 11.22 -31.45
N PRO A 9 17.39 12.17 -30.50
CA PRO A 9 17.48 13.57 -30.87
C PRO A 9 18.87 13.81 -31.47
N THR A 10 18.96 13.90 -32.80
CA THR A 10 20.17 14.37 -33.48
C THR A 10 20.22 15.89 -33.40
N PHE A 11 20.57 16.42 -32.23
CA PHE A 11 20.87 17.83 -32.07
C PHE A 11 22.38 18.01 -32.10
N GLU A 12 22.89 18.77 -33.06
CA GLU A 12 24.30 19.14 -33.08
C GLU A 12 24.58 20.14 -31.94
N PRO A 13 25.63 19.93 -31.13
CA PRO A 13 25.94 20.83 -30.02
C PRO A 13 26.36 22.20 -30.56
N LEU A 14 25.88 23.27 -29.91
CA LEU A 14 26.28 24.65 -30.20
C LEU A 14 27.81 24.80 -30.16
N SER A 15 28.36 25.50 -31.14
CA SER A 15 29.80 25.79 -31.18
C SER A 15 30.23 26.58 -29.93
N ASP A 16 31.44 26.31 -29.44
CA ASP A 16 31.93 26.94 -28.21
C ASP A 16 32.06 28.47 -28.35
N ALA A 17 32.29 28.96 -29.56
CA ALA A 17 32.38 30.39 -29.85
C ALA A 17 31.02 31.08 -29.68
N LEU A 18 29.95 30.48 -30.23
CA LEU A 18 28.59 30.99 -30.09
C LEU A 18 28.13 30.94 -28.63
N ARG A 19 28.36 29.81 -27.95
CA ARG A 19 27.99 29.65 -26.53
C ARG A 19 28.64 30.72 -25.64
N LYS A 20 29.91 31.03 -25.86
CA LYS A 20 30.62 32.06 -25.09
C LYS A 20 30.15 33.49 -25.39
N ALA A 21 29.73 33.76 -26.62
CA ALA A 21 29.19 35.06 -26.99
C ALA A 21 27.83 35.27 -26.31
N GLU A 22 26.95 34.27 -26.37
CA GLU A 22 25.63 34.33 -25.75
C GLU A 22 25.73 34.48 -24.22
N LEU A 23 26.57 33.65 -23.56
CA LEU A 23 26.76 33.73 -22.11
C LEU A 23 27.21 35.12 -21.64
N LYS A 24 28.07 35.81 -22.41
CA LYS A 24 28.49 37.17 -22.07
C LYS A 24 27.36 38.19 -22.18
N GLN A 25 26.49 38.02 -23.18
CA GLN A 25 25.33 38.87 -23.37
C GLN A 25 24.32 38.66 -22.25
N ASP A 26 24.06 37.41 -21.89
CA ASP A 26 23.15 37.03 -20.81
C ASP A 26 23.70 37.52 -19.46
N ASP A 27 24.98 37.33 -19.17
CA ASP A 27 25.61 37.85 -17.95
C ASP A 27 25.47 39.37 -17.84
N ALA A 28 25.66 40.12 -18.93
CA ALA A 28 25.48 41.55 -18.94
C ALA A 28 24.02 41.96 -18.65
N ALA A 29 23.06 41.26 -19.22
CA ALA A 29 21.63 41.48 -18.97
C ALA A 29 21.27 41.17 -17.50
N LEU A 30 21.72 40.03 -16.98
CA LEU A 30 21.47 39.61 -15.60
C LEU A 30 22.11 40.55 -14.56
N VAL A 31 23.28 41.13 -14.86
CA VAL A 31 23.88 42.18 -14.03
C VAL A 31 23.04 43.47 -14.08
N SER A 32 22.51 43.84 -15.24
CA SER A 32 21.67 45.02 -15.39
C SER A 32 20.33 44.92 -14.67
N GLU A 33 19.77 43.70 -14.57
CA GLU A 33 18.54 43.40 -13.83
C GLU A 33 18.78 43.19 -12.32
N GLY A 34 20.05 43.23 -11.88
CA GLY A 34 20.41 43.02 -10.47
C GLY A 34 20.26 41.58 -9.99
N LEU A 35 20.24 40.61 -10.92
CA LEU A 35 20.20 39.18 -10.64
C LEU A 35 21.60 38.60 -10.38
N LEU A 36 22.62 39.14 -11.07
CA LEU A 36 24.03 38.83 -10.85
C LEU A 36 24.81 40.05 -10.35
N THR A 37 25.90 39.80 -9.65
CA THR A 37 26.93 40.78 -9.34
C THR A 37 27.88 40.94 -10.53
N PRO A 38 28.64 42.04 -10.63
CA PRO A 38 29.66 42.22 -11.66
C PRO A 38 30.79 41.15 -11.63
N ALA A 39 30.90 40.41 -10.52
CA ALA A 39 31.82 39.28 -10.38
C ALA A 39 31.25 37.95 -10.91
N GLY A 40 30.01 37.94 -11.42
CA GLY A 40 29.31 36.75 -11.93
C GLY A 40 28.68 35.89 -10.84
N THR A 41 28.53 36.40 -9.62
CA THR A 41 27.86 35.68 -8.52
C THR A 41 26.41 36.12 -8.40
N VAL A 42 25.52 35.27 -7.87
CA VAL A 42 24.11 35.63 -7.65
C VAL A 42 24.02 36.81 -6.68
N ALA A 43 23.24 37.84 -7.05
CA ALA A 43 23.04 39.00 -6.21
C ALA A 43 22.30 38.62 -4.92
N PRO A 44 22.66 39.20 -3.75
CA PRO A 44 22.03 38.86 -2.47
C PRO A 44 20.52 39.07 -2.44
N GLN A 45 20.00 40.03 -3.22
CA GLN A 45 18.56 40.30 -3.32
C GLN A 45 17.85 39.23 -4.16
N ALA A 46 18.45 38.79 -5.26
CA ALA A 46 17.93 37.71 -6.09
C ALA A 46 17.97 36.37 -5.37
N GLN A 47 19.06 36.09 -4.64
CA GLN A 47 19.16 34.91 -3.78
C GLN A 47 17.97 34.87 -2.81
N LYS A 48 17.69 35.96 -2.09
CA LYS A 48 16.54 36.01 -1.16
C LYS A 48 15.18 35.79 -1.82
N GLN A 49 15.01 36.16 -3.09
CA GLN A 49 13.73 36.07 -3.79
C GLN A 49 13.50 34.70 -4.44
N PHE A 50 14.57 34.04 -4.88
CA PHE A 50 14.48 32.83 -5.70
C PHE A 50 15.14 31.60 -5.07
N GLU A 51 15.80 31.73 -3.92
CA GLU A 51 16.39 30.60 -3.19
C GLU A 51 15.28 29.69 -2.64
N VAL A 52 15.26 28.46 -3.13
CA VAL A 52 14.39 27.40 -2.65
C VAL A 52 15.24 26.32 -2.01
N THR A 53 15.16 26.21 -0.69
CA THR A 53 15.83 25.15 0.05
C THR A 53 14.84 24.03 0.32
N VAL A 54 15.17 22.82 -0.15
CA VAL A 54 14.41 21.61 0.18
C VAL A 54 15.22 20.80 1.17
N GLU A 55 14.80 20.83 2.43
CA GLU A 55 15.31 19.93 3.44
C GLU A 55 14.35 18.76 3.56
N SER A 56 14.83 17.55 3.27
CA SER A 56 14.11 16.32 3.59
C SER A 56 14.96 15.49 4.54
N CYS A 57 14.36 15.13 5.66
CA CYS A 57 14.87 14.10 6.54
C CYS A 57 14.04 12.86 6.25
N ILE A 58 14.66 11.76 5.83
CA ILE A 58 14.03 10.45 5.96
C ILE A 58 14.11 10.13 7.45
N PRO A 59 12.98 10.15 8.19
CA PRO A 59 13.02 9.77 9.58
C PRO A 59 13.40 8.30 9.59
N THR A 60 14.46 7.96 10.31
CA THR A 60 15.11 6.63 10.36
C THR A 60 15.96 6.29 9.12
N PRO A 61 17.24 5.86 9.27
CA PRO A 61 17.94 5.21 8.17
C PRO A 61 17.08 4.03 7.70
N GLY A 62 16.50 4.18 6.51
CA GLY A 62 15.64 3.15 5.92
C GLY A 62 16.46 1.89 5.73
N ILE A 63 16.30 0.93 6.63
CA ILE A 63 16.76 -0.43 6.39
C ILE A 63 15.84 -0.96 5.29
N ILE A 64 16.34 -1.01 4.06
CA ILE A 64 15.68 -1.73 2.98
C ILE A 64 15.85 -3.22 3.31
N VAL A 65 14.92 -3.75 4.08
CA VAL A 65 14.80 -5.19 4.24
C VAL A 65 14.18 -5.68 2.94
N LYS A 66 14.93 -6.46 2.15
CA LYS A 66 14.31 -7.29 1.12
C LYS A 66 13.37 -8.25 1.84
N GLY A 67 12.10 -7.90 1.90
CA GLY A 67 11.06 -8.85 2.29
C GLY A 67 11.08 -9.97 1.26
N CYS A 68 11.56 -11.15 1.65
CA CYS A 68 11.22 -12.36 0.90
C CYS A 68 9.70 -12.48 0.97
N ILE A 69 9.04 -12.51 -0.19
CA ILE A 69 7.60 -12.74 -0.34
C ILE A 69 7.29 -14.25 -0.28
N ASP A 70 8.28 -15.07 0.06
CA ASP A 70 8.15 -16.51 0.24
C ASP A 70 7.95 -16.84 1.73
N ASP A 71 7.42 -18.05 2.02
CA ASP A 71 7.00 -18.59 3.32
C ASP A 71 7.83 -18.05 4.49
N CYS A 72 7.40 -16.90 4.99
CA CYS A 72 8.05 -16.19 6.08
C CYS A 72 7.43 -16.71 7.37
N ASP A 73 7.84 -17.89 7.79
CA ASP A 73 7.51 -18.49 9.09
C ASP A 73 8.27 -17.80 10.25
N VAL A 74 8.62 -16.53 10.09
CA VAL A 74 9.22 -15.73 11.17
C VAL A 74 8.16 -15.41 12.22
N CYS A 75 6.88 -15.37 11.82
CA CYS A 75 5.77 -15.01 12.68
C CYS A 75 5.02 -16.27 13.17
N GLU A 76 5.67 -16.97 14.11
CA GLU A 76 5.05 -17.63 15.28
C GLU A 76 4.43 -19.03 15.07
N PRO A 77 5.21 -20.13 15.21
CA PRO A 77 4.67 -21.50 15.22
C PRO A 77 3.61 -21.71 16.32
N GLU A 78 3.71 -20.99 17.44
CA GLU A 78 2.71 -21.03 18.51
C GLU A 78 1.34 -20.48 18.06
N LEU A 79 1.33 -19.50 17.14
CA LEU A 79 0.09 -18.94 16.59
C LEU A 79 -0.57 -19.96 15.66
N GLU A 80 0.21 -20.68 14.85
CA GLU A 80 -0.29 -21.73 13.98
C GLU A 80 -0.88 -22.91 14.76
N GLU A 81 -0.17 -23.38 15.79
CA GLU A 81 -0.68 -24.44 16.68
C GLU A 81 -1.99 -24.02 17.35
N LYS A 82 -2.08 -22.76 17.80
CA LYS A 82 -3.32 -22.22 18.40
C LYS A 82 -4.48 -22.20 17.41
N ILE A 83 -4.23 -21.77 16.17
CA ILE A 83 -5.26 -21.76 15.11
C ILE A 83 -5.73 -23.18 14.80
N GLN A 84 -4.81 -24.15 14.72
CA GLN A 84 -5.15 -25.56 14.48
C GLN A 84 -6.02 -26.13 15.60
N LEU A 85 -5.64 -25.92 16.87
CA LEU A 85 -6.43 -26.38 18.01
C LEU A 85 -7.83 -25.74 18.05
N GLU A 86 -7.94 -24.46 17.68
CA GLU A 86 -9.23 -23.77 17.62
C GLU A 86 -10.13 -24.34 16.50
N LEU A 87 -9.57 -24.66 15.34
CA LEU A 87 -10.28 -25.32 14.25
C LEU A 87 -10.75 -26.73 14.64
N GLU A 88 -9.92 -27.51 15.34
CA GLU A 88 -10.28 -28.83 15.86
C GLU A 88 -11.42 -28.76 16.89
N GLU A 89 -11.36 -27.79 17.80
CA GLU A 89 -12.42 -27.57 18.78
C GLU A 89 -13.76 -27.21 18.09
N GLN A 90 -13.71 -26.37 17.06
CA GLN A 90 -14.89 -26.00 16.28
C GLN A 90 -15.47 -27.22 15.53
N ASP A 91 -14.65 -28.08 14.95
CA ASP A 91 -15.13 -29.29 14.28
C ASP A 91 -15.78 -30.27 15.27
N LEU A 92 -15.16 -30.50 16.43
CA LEU A 92 -15.74 -31.33 17.49
C LEU A 92 -17.08 -30.79 17.99
N LYS A 93 -17.21 -29.48 18.15
CA LYS A 93 -18.49 -28.82 18.47
C LYS A 93 -19.53 -29.08 17.38
N ASN A 94 -19.15 -28.95 16.11
CA ASN A 94 -20.05 -29.24 15.00
C ASN A 94 -20.50 -30.71 14.97
N GLN A 95 -19.60 -31.65 15.26
CA GLN A 95 -19.94 -33.08 15.37
C GLN A 95 -20.89 -33.36 16.53
N LEU A 96 -20.66 -32.74 17.68
CA LEU A 96 -21.53 -32.84 18.85
C LEU A 96 -22.93 -32.30 18.52
N LEU A 97 -23.02 -31.11 17.92
CA LEU A 97 -24.29 -30.51 17.48
C LEU A 97 -25.04 -31.41 16.50
N LYS A 98 -24.34 -31.99 15.52
CA LYS A 98 -24.94 -32.96 14.58
C LYS A 98 -25.57 -34.16 15.31
N ARG A 99 -24.86 -34.75 16.29
CA ARG A 99 -25.41 -35.86 17.08
C ARG A 99 -26.59 -35.43 17.95
N GLN A 100 -26.57 -34.24 18.53
CA GLN A 100 -27.70 -33.73 19.29
C GLN A 100 -28.95 -33.54 18.41
N ILE A 101 -28.78 -32.99 17.21
CA ILE A 101 -29.87 -32.86 16.22
C ILE A 101 -30.44 -34.26 15.90
N GLU A 102 -29.59 -35.23 15.59
CA GLU A 102 -30.02 -36.60 15.28
C GLU A 102 -30.79 -37.25 16.44
N LEU A 103 -30.36 -37.06 17.68
CA LEU A 103 -31.07 -37.56 18.86
C LEU A 103 -32.40 -36.85 19.08
N LEU A 104 -32.46 -35.54 18.83
CA LEU A 104 -33.70 -34.77 18.91
C LEU A 104 -34.70 -35.23 17.84
N ASP A 105 -34.25 -35.47 16.61
CA ASP A 105 -35.09 -35.99 15.52
C ASP A 105 -35.64 -37.39 15.86
N LYS A 106 -34.78 -38.30 16.34
CA LYS A 106 -35.23 -39.62 16.83
C LYS A 106 -36.21 -39.50 18.01
N SER A 107 -36.02 -38.52 18.89
CA SER A 107 -36.94 -38.28 20.00
C SER A 107 -38.27 -37.71 19.53
N GLN A 108 -38.30 -36.96 18.42
CA GLN A 108 -39.52 -36.45 17.80
C GLN A 108 -40.31 -37.57 17.13
N GLU A 109 -39.65 -38.56 16.52
CA GLU A 109 -40.31 -39.77 16.01
C GLU A 109 -41.01 -40.58 17.11
N TYR A 110 -40.43 -40.59 18.32
CA TYR A 110 -41.00 -41.28 19.49
C TYR A 110 -41.99 -40.42 20.31
N ARG A 111 -42.10 -39.11 20.03
CA ARG A 111 -43.16 -38.28 20.61
C ARG A 111 -44.48 -38.61 19.89
N CYS A 112 -45.15 -39.63 20.39
CA CYS A 112 -46.59 -39.80 20.23
C CYS A 112 -47.32 -38.58 20.83
N CYS A 113 -47.34 -37.47 20.11
CA CYS A 113 -48.52 -36.62 20.15
C CYS A 113 -49.57 -37.43 19.39
N PRO A 114 -50.59 -38.00 20.06
CA PRO A 114 -51.59 -38.79 19.36
C PRO A 114 -52.19 -37.92 18.26
N ALA A 115 -52.07 -38.38 17.01
CA ALA A 115 -52.72 -37.77 15.86
C ALA A 115 -54.23 -37.84 16.09
N GLY A 116 -54.79 -36.83 16.75
CA GLY A 116 -56.17 -36.83 17.23
C GLY A 116 -56.48 -35.95 18.44
N SER A 117 -55.50 -35.43 19.19
CA SER A 117 -55.79 -34.40 20.21
C SER A 117 -55.79 -33.00 19.60
N ALA A 118 -56.77 -32.72 18.73
CA ALA A 118 -57.19 -31.34 18.54
C ALA A 118 -57.55 -30.76 19.92
N PRO A 119 -57.18 -29.51 20.26
CA PRO A 119 -57.73 -28.89 21.45
C PRO A 119 -59.25 -28.88 21.25
N LEU A 120 -59.96 -29.63 22.10
CA LEU A 120 -61.40 -29.53 22.20
C LEU A 120 -61.71 -28.03 22.33
N ALA A 121 -62.45 -27.52 21.34
CA ALA A 121 -62.96 -26.17 21.34
C ALA A 121 -63.55 -25.90 22.73
N ALA A 122 -62.92 -24.99 23.46
CA ALA A 122 -63.52 -24.41 24.65
C ALA A 122 -64.65 -23.49 24.16
N THR A 123 -65.83 -24.08 23.93
CA THR A 123 -67.07 -23.33 23.87
C THR A 123 -67.34 -22.79 25.26
N LYS A 124 -67.17 -21.48 25.43
CA LYS A 124 -67.92 -20.69 26.39
C LYS A 124 -68.21 -19.32 25.81
#